data_AF-A0A523RV92-F1
#
_entry.id   AF-A0A523RV92-F1
#
_cell.length_a   1.000
_cell.length_b   1.000
_cell.length_c   1.000
_cell.angle_alpha   90.00
_cell.angle_beta   90.00
_cell.angle_gamma   90.00
#
_symmetry.space_group_name_H-M   'P 1'
#
loop_
_entity.id
_entity.type
_entity.pdbx_description
1 polymer ?
#
loop_
_entity_poly.entity_id
_entity_poly.type
_entity_poly.pdbx_seq_one_letter_code
_entity_poly.pdbx_strand_id
1 'polypeptide(L)'
;MKQWGKDIFNKFWPGLADTAKIGERQAKKLVTDFLKDSIREAKQDGTFNLPLNYGNILLKEEKEGSKSLKPEREEGVTDKDILWYYNIHEVERRMLDKIDIFFRLALYEEYISNGLSKNEAVKKLFKFRPKWGNPRDTKHTSGYDRPLPPSLMDRVNRYIIKRSETDIGKFKLDCEQSSSLNALIRKEIKRENI
;
A
#
# COMPACT_ATOMS: atom_id res chain seq x y z
N MET A 1 -16.51 0.34 20.99
CA MET A 1 -15.72 0.86 19.85
C MET A 1 -16.31 2.22 19.45
N LYS A 2 -15.48 3.28 19.34
CA LYS A 2 -15.92 4.60 18.87
C LYS A 2 -16.45 4.52 17.42
N GLN A 3 -17.25 5.49 16.98
CA GLN A 3 -17.89 5.47 15.65
C GLN A 3 -16.87 5.27 14.52
N TRP A 4 -15.78 6.04 14.50
CA TRP A 4 -14.71 5.89 13.51
C TRP A 4 -14.14 4.47 13.41
N GLY A 5 -14.08 3.74 14.52
CA GLY A 5 -13.58 2.35 14.52
C GLY A 5 -14.57 1.39 13.86
N LYS A 6 -15.88 1.65 14.03
CA LYS A 6 -16.93 0.90 13.33
C LYS A 6 -16.90 1.19 11.83
N ASP A 7 -16.66 2.45 11.45
CA ASP A 7 -16.60 2.86 10.05
C ASP A 7 -15.42 2.18 9.34
N ILE A 8 -14.23 2.19 9.96
CA ILE A 8 -13.06 1.45 9.47
C ILE A 8 -13.36 -0.05 9.36
N PHE A 9 -13.93 -0.65 10.41
CA PHE A 9 -14.29 -2.07 10.40
C PHE A 9 -15.22 -2.42 9.23
N ASN A 10 -16.30 -1.66 9.06
CA ASN A 10 -17.30 -1.87 8.00
C ASN A 10 -16.74 -1.62 6.60
N LYS A 11 -15.74 -0.73 6.47
CA LYS A 11 -15.04 -0.51 5.21
C LYS A 11 -14.23 -1.73 4.77
N PHE A 12 -13.56 -2.42 5.69
CA PHE A 12 -12.56 -3.43 5.35
C PHE A 12 -13.04 -4.87 5.30
N TRP A 13 -13.96 -5.28 6.20
CA TRP A 13 -14.35 -6.70 6.26
C TRP A 13 -15.02 -7.23 4.98
N PRO A 14 -15.88 -6.48 4.26
CA PRO A 14 -16.52 -7.00 3.05
C PRO A 14 -15.47 -7.22 1.95
N GLY A 15 -14.58 -6.26 1.74
CA GLY A 15 -13.52 -6.34 0.74
C GLY A 15 -12.54 -7.48 1.03
N LEU A 16 -12.19 -7.71 2.30
CA LEU A 16 -11.37 -8.84 2.69
C LEU A 16 -12.06 -10.18 2.42
N ALA A 17 -13.35 -10.31 2.77
CA ALA A 17 -14.13 -11.52 2.52
C ALA A 17 -14.18 -11.87 1.04
N ASP A 18 -14.51 -10.89 0.18
CA ASP A 18 -14.63 -11.11 -1.25
C ASP A 18 -13.28 -11.39 -1.92
N THR A 19 -12.25 -10.59 -1.60
CA THR A 19 -10.94 -10.72 -2.26
C THR A 19 -10.21 -11.99 -1.83
N ALA A 20 -10.29 -12.36 -0.55
CA ALA A 20 -9.65 -13.58 -0.03
C ALA A 20 -10.52 -14.84 -0.20
N LYS A 21 -11.77 -14.70 -0.67
CA LYS A 21 -12.76 -15.78 -0.79
C LYS A 21 -12.93 -16.58 0.52
N ILE A 22 -12.96 -15.86 1.64
CA ILE A 22 -13.16 -16.43 2.98
C ILE A 22 -14.56 -16.11 3.52
N GLY A 23 -15.04 -16.93 4.44
CA GLY A 23 -16.35 -16.72 5.06
C GLY A 23 -16.42 -15.43 5.88
N GLU A 24 -17.60 -14.81 5.92
CA GLU A 24 -17.87 -13.54 6.62
C GLU A 24 -17.35 -13.54 8.07
N ARG A 25 -17.62 -14.61 8.83
CA ARG A 25 -17.18 -14.74 10.23
C ARG A 25 -15.66 -14.64 10.36
N GLN A 26 -14.93 -15.27 9.43
CA GLN A 26 -13.47 -15.26 9.42
C GLN A 26 -12.94 -13.88 9.04
N ALA A 27 -13.50 -13.25 7.99
CA ALA A 27 -13.12 -11.89 7.59
C ALA A 27 -13.34 -10.88 8.72
N LYS A 28 -14.51 -10.91 9.38
CA LYS A 28 -14.82 -10.04 10.53
C LYS A 28 -13.85 -10.26 11.68
N LYS A 29 -13.46 -11.51 11.96
CA LYS A 29 -12.45 -11.81 13.00
C LYS A 29 -11.09 -11.20 12.62
N LEU A 30 -10.59 -11.44 11.40
CA LEU A 30 -9.30 -10.91 10.94
C LEU A 30 -9.27 -9.39 10.98
N VAL A 31 -10.30 -8.71 10.47
CA VAL A 31 -10.38 -7.24 10.52
C VAL A 31 -10.45 -6.72 11.96
N THR A 32 -11.13 -7.43 12.86
CA THR A 32 -11.14 -7.07 14.29
C THR A 32 -9.74 -7.14 14.90
N ASP A 33 -8.99 -8.20 14.59
CA ASP A 33 -7.64 -8.41 15.10
C ASP A 33 -6.67 -7.35 14.53
N PHE A 34 -6.73 -7.10 13.21
CA PHE A 34 -5.95 -6.03 12.56
C PHE A 34 -6.28 -4.64 13.12
N LEU A 35 -7.54 -4.36 13.42
CA LEU A 35 -7.96 -3.09 13.98
C LEU A 35 -7.41 -2.90 15.40
N LYS A 36 -7.46 -3.94 16.24
CA LYS A 36 -6.87 -3.90 17.59
C LYS A 36 -5.37 -3.65 17.54
N ASP A 37 -4.66 -4.34 16.66
CA ASP A 37 -3.22 -4.15 16.49
C ASP A 37 -2.90 -2.74 15.97
N SER A 38 -3.64 -2.26 14.97
CA SER A 38 -3.44 -0.91 14.41
C SER A 38 -3.65 0.19 15.46
N ILE A 39 -4.64 0.02 16.35
CA ILE A 39 -4.86 0.93 17.47
C ILE A 39 -3.71 0.88 18.48
N ARG A 40 -3.25 -0.33 18.83
CA ARG A 40 -2.15 -0.54 19.76
C ARG A 40 -0.87 0.12 19.25
N GLU A 41 -0.49 -0.18 18.01
CA GLU A 41 0.72 0.35 17.39
C GLU A 41 0.64 1.87 17.22
N ALA A 42 -0.48 2.43 16.74
CA ALA A 42 -0.64 3.88 16.63
C ALA A 42 -0.52 4.62 17.98
N LYS A 43 -0.96 4.00 19.08
CA LYS A 43 -0.78 4.56 20.43
C LYS A 43 0.66 4.47 20.90
N GLN A 44 1.32 3.34 20.64
CA GLN A 44 2.73 3.13 20.98
C GLN A 44 3.63 4.13 20.25
N ASP A 45 3.33 4.41 18.98
CA ASP A 45 4.08 5.34 18.14
C ASP A 45 3.68 6.81 18.37
N GLY A 46 2.69 7.08 19.22
CA GLY A 46 2.19 8.44 19.47
C GLY A 46 1.43 9.08 18.30
N THR A 47 1.13 8.33 17.24
CA THR A 47 0.47 8.82 16.02
C THR A 47 -1.06 8.69 16.05
N PHE A 48 -1.61 8.06 17.09
CA PHE A 48 -3.05 7.80 17.20
C PHE A 48 -3.92 9.07 17.16
N ASN A 49 -3.43 10.19 17.69
CA ASN A 49 -4.16 11.46 17.76
C ASN A 49 -3.72 12.47 16.68
N LEU A 50 -3.09 12.02 15.59
CA LEU A 50 -2.80 12.91 14.46
C LEU A 50 -4.11 13.51 13.93
N PRO A 51 -4.07 14.79 13.53
CA PRO A 51 -5.28 15.49 13.08
C PRO A 51 -5.78 14.90 11.75
N LEU A 52 -7.10 14.90 11.54
CA LEU A 52 -7.70 14.34 10.32
C LEU A 52 -7.36 15.13 9.04
N ASN A 53 -6.87 16.36 9.17
CA ASN A 53 -6.37 17.17 8.06
C ASN A 53 -4.83 17.19 8.02
N TYR A 54 -4.17 16.14 8.52
CA TYR A 54 -2.71 16.12 8.62
C TYR A 54 -2.01 16.32 7.28
N GLY A 55 -2.57 15.83 6.17
CA GLY A 55 -2.06 16.11 4.82
C GLY A 55 -2.02 17.60 4.48
N ASN A 56 -3.04 18.37 4.87
CA ASN A 56 -3.04 19.82 4.69
C ASN A 56 -1.94 20.49 5.52
N ILE A 57 -1.70 20.00 6.73
CA ILE A 57 -0.62 20.50 7.60
C ILE A 57 0.73 20.21 6.95
N LEU A 58 0.95 18.99 6.44
CA LEU A 58 2.20 18.62 5.75
C LEU A 58 2.49 19.51 4.54
N LEU A 59 1.49 19.78 3.70
CA LEU A 59 1.66 20.64 2.53
C LEU A 59 1.92 22.11 2.90
N LYS A 60 1.28 22.59 3.98
CA LYS A 60 1.55 23.92 4.52
C LYS A 60 2.98 24.02 5.05
N GLU A 61 3.42 23.05 5.85
CA GLU A 61 4.78 22.97 6.38
C GLU A 61 5.84 22.86 5.26
N GLU A 62 5.53 22.15 4.16
CA GLU A 62 6.40 22.11 2.98
C GLU A 62 6.54 23.49 2.33
N LYS A 63 5.43 24.20 2.15
CA LYS A 63 5.44 25.55 1.58
C LYS A 63 6.16 26.56 2.48
N GLU A 64 6.05 26.40 3.79
CA GLU A 64 6.72 27.23 4.79
C GLU A 64 8.19 26.84 5.00
N GLY A 65 8.64 25.71 4.42
CA GLY A 65 10.01 25.21 4.53
C GLY A 65 10.36 24.53 5.85
N SER A 66 9.38 24.35 6.75
CA SER A 66 9.58 23.68 8.05
C SER A 66 9.59 22.15 7.93
N LYS A 67 9.09 21.61 6.81
CA LYS A 67 9.16 20.19 6.48
C LYS A 67 9.55 20.00 5.02
N SER A 68 10.30 18.95 4.72
CA SER A 68 10.61 18.59 3.33
C SER A 68 9.89 17.31 2.96
N LEU A 69 9.03 17.36 1.92
CA LEU A 69 8.48 16.16 1.27
C LEU A 69 9.27 15.77 0.02
N LYS A 70 10.50 16.32 -0.14
CA LYS A 70 11.38 16.04 -1.27
C LYS A 70 11.54 14.53 -1.57
N PRO A 71 11.78 13.64 -0.58
CA PRO A 71 11.85 12.20 -0.87
C PRO A 71 10.57 11.65 -1.51
N GLU A 72 9.40 12.09 -1.09
CA GLU A 72 8.12 11.71 -1.68
C GLU A 72 7.97 12.30 -3.09
N ARG A 73 8.33 13.58 -3.28
CA ARG A 73 8.30 14.25 -4.59
C ARG A 73 9.21 13.57 -5.61
N GLU A 74 10.37 13.07 -5.19
CA GLU A 74 11.30 12.30 -6.04
C GLU A 74 10.68 10.97 -6.56
N GLU A 75 9.64 10.46 -5.89
CA GLU A 75 8.84 9.32 -6.37
C GLU A 75 7.66 9.71 -7.24
N GLY A 76 7.47 11.00 -7.51
CA GLY A 76 6.33 11.55 -8.23
C GLY A 76 5.06 11.69 -7.39
N VAL A 77 5.15 11.69 -6.05
CA VAL A 77 4.01 11.94 -5.16
C VAL A 77 3.46 13.35 -5.37
N THR A 78 2.15 13.44 -5.62
CA THR A 78 1.43 14.70 -5.80
C THR A 78 0.73 15.14 -4.51
N ASP A 79 0.26 16.39 -4.47
CA ASP A 79 -0.53 16.90 -3.34
C ASP A 79 -1.79 16.08 -3.11
N LYS A 80 -2.41 15.57 -4.18
CA LYS A 80 -3.60 14.72 -4.11
C LYS A 80 -3.28 13.40 -3.40
N ASP A 81 -2.13 12.81 -3.67
CA ASP A 81 -1.66 11.58 -3.03
C ASP A 81 -1.40 11.81 -1.52
N ILE A 82 -0.75 12.94 -1.18
CA ILE A 82 -0.53 13.36 0.21
C ILE A 82 -1.87 13.56 0.93
N LEU A 83 -2.81 14.30 0.34
CA LEU A 83 -4.11 14.56 0.94
C LEU A 83 -4.91 13.26 1.13
N TRP A 84 -4.93 12.37 0.14
CA TRP A 84 -5.64 11.10 0.24
C TRP A 84 -5.12 10.24 1.39
N TYR A 85 -3.80 10.07 1.48
CA TYR A 85 -3.20 9.19 2.47
C TYR A 85 -3.14 9.82 3.86
N TYR A 86 -2.80 11.10 3.94
CA TYR A 86 -2.57 11.75 5.22
C TYR A 86 -3.83 12.32 5.89
N ASN A 87 -4.95 12.45 5.17
CA ASN A 87 -6.22 12.90 5.74
C ASN A 87 -7.17 11.78 6.18
N ILE A 88 -6.77 10.51 6.05
CA ILE A 88 -7.47 9.41 6.73
C ILE A 88 -6.89 9.17 8.12
N HIS A 89 -7.68 8.58 9.00
CA HIS A 89 -7.27 8.30 10.37
C HIS A 89 -6.05 7.37 10.38
N GLU A 90 -5.08 7.58 11.29
CA GLU A 90 -3.84 6.78 11.37
C GLU A 90 -4.10 5.27 11.44
N VAL A 91 -5.09 4.87 12.23
CA VAL A 91 -5.53 3.47 12.32
C VAL A 91 -5.99 2.92 10.96
N GLU A 92 -6.64 3.74 10.13
CA GLU A 92 -7.08 3.33 8.80
C GLU A 92 -5.88 3.12 7.85
N ARG A 93 -4.86 3.99 7.91
CA ARG A 93 -3.61 3.78 7.17
C ARG A 93 -2.97 2.44 7.50
N ARG A 94 -2.87 2.12 8.80
CA ARG A 94 -2.30 0.83 9.26
C ARG A 94 -3.14 -0.37 8.86
N MET A 95 -4.46 -0.21 8.77
CA MET A 95 -5.34 -1.25 8.23
C MET A 95 -5.05 -1.54 6.76
N LEU A 96 -4.78 -0.52 5.93
CA LEU A 96 -4.36 -0.71 4.54
C LEU A 96 -3.08 -1.55 4.47
N ASP A 97 -2.07 -1.22 5.27
CA ASP A 97 -0.80 -1.95 5.31
C ASP A 97 -0.98 -3.40 5.76
N LYS A 98 -1.77 -3.65 6.82
CA LYS A 98 -2.00 -5.01 7.33
C LYS A 98 -2.73 -5.89 6.32
N ILE A 99 -3.71 -5.34 5.61
CA ILE A 99 -4.44 -6.08 4.58
C ILE A 99 -3.54 -6.38 3.39
N ASP A 100 -2.73 -5.41 2.95
CA ASP A 100 -1.74 -5.63 1.89
C ASP A 100 -0.70 -6.69 2.27
N ILE A 101 -0.18 -6.66 3.50
CA ILE A 101 0.73 -7.70 4.03
C ILE A 101 0.04 -9.07 4.04
N PHE A 102 -1.21 -9.15 4.49
CA PHE A 102 -1.97 -10.40 4.51
C PHE A 102 -2.08 -11.03 3.12
N PHE A 103 -2.45 -10.24 2.10
CA PHE A 103 -2.55 -10.74 0.72
C PHE A 103 -1.19 -11.12 0.13
N ARG A 104 -0.13 -10.35 0.42
CA ARG A 104 1.23 -10.69 -0.01
C ARG A 104 1.72 -12.00 0.61
N LEU A 105 1.44 -12.23 1.88
CA LEU A 105 1.79 -13.47 2.56
C LEU A 105 1.01 -14.66 1.99
N ALA A 106 -0.31 -14.50 1.76
CA ALA A 106 -1.12 -15.55 1.15
C ALA A 106 -0.58 -15.98 -0.23
N LEU A 107 -0.23 -15.01 -1.09
CA LEU A 107 0.36 -15.29 -2.41
C LEU A 107 1.75 -15.92 -2.31
N TYR A 108 2.56 -15.48 -1.36
CA TYR A 108 3.86 -16.08 -1.12
C TYR A 108 3.73 -17.56 -0.71
N GLU A 109 2.84 -17.87 0.24
CA GLU A 109 2.57 -19.25 0.67
C GLU A 109 2.02 -20.11 -0.47
N GLU A 110 1.15 -19.55 -1.32
CA GLU A 110 0.67 -20.22 -2.54
C GLU A 110 1.82 -20.57 -3.49
N TYR A 111 2.77 -19.66 -3.71
CA TYR A 111 3.94 -19.93 -4.55
C TYR A 111 4.85 -21.01 -3.97
N ILE A 112 5.09 -20.99 -2.66
CA ILE A 112 5.85 -22.05 -1.97
C ILE A 112 5.13 -23.40 -2.12
N SER A 113 3.81 -23.43 -1.91
CA SER A 113 2.99 -24.64 -2.03
C SER A 113 3.01 -25.21 -3.45
N ASN A 114 3.15 -24.35 -4.45
CA ASN A 114 3.31 -24.72 -5.86
C ASN A 114 4.75 -25.11 -6.25
N GLY A 115 5.64 -25.30 -5.27
CA GLY A 115 6.99 -25.84 -5.48
C GLY A 115 8.07 -24.81 -5.77
N LEU A 116 7.79 -23.50 -5.69
CA LEU A 116 8.83 -22.48 -5.83
C LEU A 116 9.70 -22.43 -4.57
N SER A 117 11.00 -22.18 -4.75
CA SER A 117 11.86 -21.82 -3.63
C SER A 117 11.47 -20.46 -3.04
N LYS A 118 11.91 -20.18 -1.81
CA LYS A 118 11.68 -18.88 -1.14
C LYS A 118 12.10 -17.70 -2.01
N ASN A 119 13.25 -17.80 -2.67
CA ASN A 119 13.78 -16.73 -3.52
C ASN A 119 12.95 -16.54 -4.79
N GLU A 120 12.49 -17.63 -5.41
CA GLU A 120 11.62 -17.57 -6.60
C GLU A 120 10.24 -17.02 -6.25
N ALA A 121 9.67 -17.43 -5.12
CA ALA A 121 8.40 -16.92 -4.63
C ALA A 121 8.47 -15.41 -4.35
N VAL A 122 9.53 -14.93 -3.69
CA VAL A 122 9.74 -13.49 -3.47
C VAL A 122 9.89 -12.73 -4.79
N LYS A 123 10.69 -13.23 -5.72
CA LYS A 123 10.87 -12.61 -7.05
C LYS A 123 9.53 -12.54 -7.80
N LYS A 124 8.76 -13.62 -7.80
CA LYS A 124 7.45 -13.70 -8.45
C LYS A 124 6.43 -12.77 -7.78
N LEU A 125 6.43 -12.69 -6.45
CA LEU A 125 5.55 -11.78 -5.71
C LEU A 125 5.77 -10.33 -6.14
N PHE A 126 7.01 -9.85 -6.13
CA PHE A 126 7.31 -8.45 -6.44
C PHE A 126 7.27 -8.11 -7.94
N LYS A 127 7.07 -9.09 -8.83
CA LYS A 127 6.70 -8.83 -10.23
C LYS A 127 5.28 -8.29 -10.36
N PHE A 128 4.37 -8.66 -9.47
CA PHE A 128 2.94 -8.35 -9.58
C PHE A 128 2.35 -7.62 -8.36
N ARG A 129 3.14 -7.44 -7.29
CA ARG A 129 2.74 -6.70 -6.10
C ARG A 129 3.74 -5.59 -5.77
N PRO A 130 3.28 -4.35 -5.53
CA PRO A 130 4.19 -3.30 -5.12
C PRO A 130 4.79 -3.61 -3.74
N LYS A 131 6.01 -3.14 -3.52
CA LYS A 131 6.60 -3.09 -2.18
C LYS A 131 6.43 -1.67 -1.65
N TRP A 132 5.61 -1.52 -0.62
CA TRP A 132 5.39 -0.25 0.07
C TRP A 132 6.42 -0.01 1.19
N GLY A 133 6.76 1.25 1.45
CA GLY A 133 7.61 1.64 2.56
C GLY A 133 8.39 2.92 2.30
N ASN A 134 9.45 3.14 3.08
CA ASN A 134 10.35 4.28 2.88
C ASN A 134 11.17 4.09 1.58
N PRO A 135 11.07 4.99 0.59
CA PRO A 135 11.82 4.87 -0.66
C PRO A 135 13.33 4.98 -0.50
N ARG A 136 13.81 5.48 0.65
CA ARG A 136 15.23 5.54 1.02
C ARG A 136 15.72 4.29 1.75
N ASP A 137 14.83 3.37 2.11
CA ASP A 137 15.25 2.07 2.65
C ASP A 137 15.77 1.18 1.53
N THR A 138 17.09 1.13 1.42
CA THR A 138 17.80 0.29 0.44
C THR A 138 18.44 -0.96 1.07
N LYS A 139 18.01 -1.36 2.28
CA LYS A 139 18.60 -2.50 3.00
C LYS A 139 18.46 -3.82 2.22
N HIS A 140 17.37 -3.96 1.48
CA HIS A 140 17.01 -5.21 0.80
C HIS A 140 16.72 -5.06 -0.70
N THR A 141 16.54 -3.83 -1.19
CA THR A 141 16.30 -3.53 -2.61
C THR A 141 17.00 -2.23 -2.99
N SER A 142 17.30 -2.01 -4.27
CA SER A 142 18.01 -0.82 -4.75
C SER A 142 17.44 -0.33 -6.08
N GLY A 143 17.91 0.83 -6.56
CA GLY A 143 17.51 1.39 -7.84
C GLY A 143 15.99 1.59 -7.95
N TYR A 144 15.38 1.05 -9.00
CA TYR A 144 13.93 1.15 -9.22
C TYR A 144 13.10 0.11 -8.46
N ASP A 145 13.74 -0.85 -7.77
CA ASP A 145 13.07 -1.89 -6.97
C ASP A 145 12.93 -1.50 -5.49
N ARG A 146 13.45 -0.34 -5.10
CA ARG A 146 13.24 0.23 -3.75
C ARG A 146 11.75 0.44 -3.45
N PRO A 147 11.34 0.48 -2.16
CA PRO A 147 9.94 0.63 -1.81
C PRO A 147 9.29 1.87 -2.43
N LEU A 148 7.99 1.81 -2.73
CA LEU A 148 7.18 2.98 -3.09
C LEU A 148 6.59 3.60 -1.81
N PRO A 149 6.43 4.94 -1.75
CA PRO A 149 5.74 5.61 -0.65
C PRO A 149 4.30 5.10 -0.53
N PRO A 150 3.80 4.79 0.67
CA PRO A 150 2.40 4.43 0.88
C PRO A 150 1.39 5.47 0.40
N SER A 151 1.79 6.75 0.31
CA SER A 151 0.94 7.81 -0.24
C SER A 151 0.55 7.58 -1.71
N LEU A 152 1.32 6.81 -2.48
CA LEU A 152 1.00 6.43 -3.86
C LEU A 152 -0.02 5.30 -3.97
N MET A 153 -0.39 4.64 -2.88
CA MET A 153 -1.12 3.37 -2.90
C MET A 153 -2.43 3.45 -3.70
N ASP A 154 -3.24 4.49 -3.50
CA ASP A 154 -4.51 4.66 -4.22
C ASP A 154 -4.32 4.82 -5.73
N ARG A 155 -3.42 5.72 -6.14
CA ARG A 155 -3.18 6.01 -7.55
C ARG A 155 -2.61 4.79 -8.29
N VAL A 156 -1.69 4.08 -7.65
CA VAL A 156 -1.12 2.83 -8.16
C VAL A 156 -2.17 1.73 -8.22
N ASN A 157 -3.00 1.56 -7.19
CA ASN A 157 -4.06 0.55 -7.19
C ASN A 157 -5.08 0.82 -8.30
N ARG A 158 -5.49 2.07 -8.50
CA ARG A 158 -6.37 2.45 -9.62
C ARG A 158 -5.76 2.14 -10.98
N TYR A 159 -4.46 2.41 -11.15
CA TYR A 159 -3.75 2.01 -12.36
C TYR A 159 -3.74 0.49 -12.56
N ILE A 160 -3.41 -0.29 -11.53
CA ILE A 160 -3.37 -1.76 -11.60
C ILE A 160 -4.75 -2.32 -11.96
N ILE A 161 -5.81 -1.84 -11.31
CA ILE A 161 -7.20 -2.24 -11.60
C ILE A 161 -7.54 -1.92 -13.05
N LYS A 162 -7.32 -0.68 -13.48
CA LYS A 162 -7.59 -0.25 -14.87
C LYS A 162 -6.87 -1.13 -15.88
N ARG A 163 -5.56 -1.37 -15.71
CA ARG A 163 -4.77 -2.24 -16.60
C ARG A 163 -5.27 -3.69 -16.60
N SER A 164 -5.72 -4.18 -15.45
CA SER A 164 -6.29 -5.53 -15.32
C SER A 164 -7.64 -5.67 -16.03
N GLU A 165 -8.40 -4.58 -16.13
CA GLU A 165 -9.70 -4.54 -16.84
C GLU A 165 -9.55 -4.26 -18.33
N THR A 166 -8.60 -3.40 -18.73
CA THR A 166 -8.49 -2.93 -20.12
C THR A 166 -7.53 -3.74 -20.99
N ASP A 167 -6.41 -4.24 -20.44
CA ASP A 167 -5.34 -4.84 -21.23
C ASP A 167 -4.46 -5.82 -20.44
N ILE A 168 -5.09 -6.72 -19.68
CA ILE A 168 -4.42 -7.64 -18.75
C ILE A 168 -3.23 -8.41 -19.35
N GLY A 169 -3.31 -8.83 -20.62
CA GLY A 169 -2.22 -9.53 -21.30
C GLY A 169 -0.98 -8.65 -21.49
N LYS A 170 -1.18 -7.40 -21.91
CA LYS A 170 -0.09 -6.42 -22.04
C LYS A 170 0.45 -6.02 -20.68
N PHE A 171 -0.41 -5.84 -19.68
CA PHE A 171 0.02 -5.51 -18.32
C PHE A 171 0.88 -6.62 -17.71
N LYS A 172 0.51 -7.88 -17.90
CA LYS A 172 1.31 -9.02 -17.46
C LYS A 172 2.68 -9.03 -18.13
N LEU A 173 2.72 -8.81 -19.44
CA LEU A 173 3.99 -8.71 -20.19
C LEU A 173 4.87 -7.56 -19.69
N ASP A 174 4.30 -6.38 -19.47
CA ASP A 174 5.01 -5.21 -18.93
C ASP A 174 5.61 -5.50 -17.54
N CYS A 175 4.86 -6.20 -16.68
CA CYS A 175 5.32 -6.65 -15.37
C CYS A 175 6.49 -7.67 -15.49
N GLU A 176 6.36 -8.64 -16.39
CA GLU A 176 7.38 -9.67 -16.63
C GLU A 176 8.69 -9.07 -17.16
N GLN A 177 8.60 -8.07 -18.05
CA GLN A 177 9.75 -7.36 -18.63
C GLN A 177 10.40 -6.34 -17.67
N SER A 178 9.69 -5.88 -16.64
CA SER A 178 10.22 -4.96 -15.63
C SER A 178 10.92 -5.72 -14.50
N SER A 179 11.95 -5.16 -13.84
CA SER A 179 12.63 -5.85 -12.72
C SER A 179 11.67 -6.19 -11.56
N SER A 180 10.76 -5.27 -11.27
CA SER A 180 9.64 -5.42 -10.32
C SER A 180 8.46 -4.55 -10.76
N LEU A 181 7.30 -4.72 -10.11
CA LEU A 181 6.18 -3.82 -10.29
C LEU A 181 6.53 -2.40 -9.84
N ASN A 182 7.36 -2.21 -8.80
CA ASN A 182 7.83 -0.89 -8.39
C ASN A 182 8.60 -0.18 -9.52
N ALA A 183 9.42 -0.92 -10.26
CA ALA A 183 10.14 -0.37 -11.40
C ALA A 183 9.22 0.01 -12.56
N LEU A 184 8.21 -0.83 -12.85
CA LEU A 184 7.17 -0.49 -13.82
C LEU A 184 6.42 0.78 -13.41
N ILE A 185 5.95 0.87 -12.16
CA ILE A 185 5.21 2.04 -11.67
C ILE A 185 6.03 3.32 -11.79
N ARG A 186 7.32 3.32 -11.42
CA ARG A 186 8.18 4.50 -11.59
C ARG A 186 8.34 4.91 -13.05
N LYS A 187 8.46 3.94 -13.96
CA LYS A 187 8.52 4.18 -15.40
C LYS A 187 7.22 4.80 -15.92
N GLU A 188 6.07 4.35 -15.42
CA GLU A 188 4.76 4.83 -15.85
C GLU A 188 4.41 6.20 -15.25
N ILE A 189 4.83 6.49 -14.01
CA ILE A 189 4.77 7.84 -13.43
C ILE A 189 5.61 8.82 -14.25
N LYS A 190 6.84 8.44 -14.63
CA LYS A 190 7.71 9.29 -15.47
C LYS A 190 7.11 9.57 -16.86
N ARG A 191 6.23 8.70 -17.34
CA ARG A 191 5.51 8.83 -18.62
C ARG A 191 4.16 9.52 -18.48
N GLU A 192 3.77 9.93 -17.27
CA GLU A 192 2.46 10.52 -16.98
C GLU A 192 1.27 9.60 -17.33
N ASN A 193 1.49 8.29 -17.29
CA ASN A 193 0.45 7.28 -17.52
C ASN A 193 -0.34 6.95 -16.22
N ILE A 194 0.18 7.40 -15.08
CA ILE A 194 -0.34 7.18 -13.71
C ILE A 194 -0.37 8.51 -12.95
#